data_AF-A0A949IUL3-F1
#
_entry.id   AF-A0A949IUL3-F1
#
_cell.length_a   1.000
_cell.length_b   1.000
_cell.length_c   1.000
_cell.angle_alpha   90.00
_cell.angle_beta   90.00
_cell.angle_gamma   90.00
#
_symmetry.space_group_name_H-M   'P 1'
#
loop_
_entity.id
_entity.type
_entity.pdbx_description
1 polymer ?
#
loop_
_entity_poly.entity_id
_entity_poly.type
_entity_poly.pdbx_seq_one_letter_code
_entity_poly.pdbx_strand_id
1 'polypeptide(L)'
;MKTSQLHAAFESAAAPSTTEATPFRYGWCKTDHKDGKEIRWGFRTADYMKDEPYAAQVRSLLKQLGLPFPKPEEIFRGTNHDLLFLDSHGVVVRIGPTNVEDLLNPAILQPLGWLESKTTQAKLTRSITTPLTVAVYPGIEQFRRSPTIRGETIPSTGINDLYNALSATGQKAIDVVDDNSGYIRVLDEQNREIAVSVLLDSDNSFNGSSEELAQKRTEALSAAAKRSANKADVLLLALRKAFEDKPDLRYRQLAFEAHQPLRRLFWAAFGSPKPETGRKRARPDRAARAAFWEACARVTNNPQSVMVPLWHATTDKKGRKVFQRKETCIPHVVLYRPWTGAEADRTVPPIKVDAALKKALGPAV
;
A
#
# COMPACT_ATOMS: atom_id res chain seq x y z
N MET A 1 -2.44 3.77 23.24
CA MET A 1 -1.87 2.44 22.94
C MET A 1 -0.46 2.64 22.42
N LYS A 2 0.53 2.01 23.07
CA LYS A 2 1.95 2.14 22.75
C LYS A 2 2.27 1.32 21.50
N THR A 3 3.16 1.80 20.65
CA THR A 3 3.71 1.13 19.44
C THR A 3 4.11 -0.33 19.70
N SER A 4 4.42 -0.67 20.96
CA SER A 4 4.73 -2.01 21.44
C SER A 4 3.65 -3.08 21.19
N GLN A 5 2.35 -2.75 21.08
CA GLN A 5 1.31 -3.76 20.85
C GLN A 5 1.18 -4.21 19.38
N LEU A 6 1.44 -3.32 18.42
CA LEU A 6 1.53 -3.69 17.00
C LEU A 6 2.85 -4.42 16.71
N HIS A 7 3.93 -4.02 17.37
CA HIS A 7 5.21 -4.74 17.32
C HIS A 7 5.04 -6.15 17.88
N ALA A 8 4.39 -6.30 19.04
CA ALA A 8 4.05 -7.62 19.59
C ALA A 8 3.21 -8.48 18.62
N ALA A 9 2.34 -7.89 17.79
CA ALA A 9 1.54 -8.64 16.82
C ALA A 9 2.36 -9.21 15.65
N PHE A 10 3.46 -8.55 15.25
CA PHE A 10 4.44 -9.09 14.31
C PHE A 10 5.54 -9.95 14.98
N GLU A 11 5.76 -9.77 16.29
CA GLU A 11 6.70 -10.57 17.09
C GLU A 11 6.08 -11.90 17.59
N SER A 12 4.77 -11.96 17.85
CA SER A 12 4.05 -13.14 18.37
C SER A 12 3.61 -14.14 17.31
N ALA A 13 3.65 -13.78 16.03
CA ALA A 13 3.51 -14.70 14.91
C ALA A 13 4.88 -15.32 14.59
N ALA A 14 5.24 -16.35 15.38
CA ALA A 14 6.38 -17.26 15.27
C ALA A 14 7.83 -16.69 15.34
N ALA A 15 8.47 -17.02 16.47
CA ALA A 15 9.89 -17.03 16.84
C ALA A 15 10.71 -15.71 16.78
N PRO A 16 11.48 -15.40 17.85
CA PRO A 16 12.45 -14.30 17.82
C PRO A 16 13.58 -14.68 16.88
N SER A 17 13.66 -14.02 15.72
CA SER A 17 14.83 -14.14 14.87
C SER A 17 15.96 -13.35 15.52
N THR A 18 16.92 -14.05 16.11
CA THR A 18 18.22 -13.53 16.57
C THR A 18 19.13 -13.11 15.40
N THR A 19 18.57 -12.80 14.23
CA THR A 19 19.28 -12.58 12.97
C THR A 19 19.52 -11.11 12.70
N GLU A 20 20.71 -10.83 12.17
CA GLU A 20 21.07 -9.57 11.52
C GLU A 20 19.95 -9.06 10.60
N ALA A 21 19.78 -7.74 10.54
CA ALA A 21 18.75 -7.11 9.72
C ALA A 21 18.82 -7.60 8.25
N THR A 22 17.67 -7.86 7.64
CA THR A 22 17.59 -8.36 6.27
C THR A 22 18.21 -7.32 5.33
N PRO A 23 19.28 -7.66 4.58
CA PRO A 23 19.94 -6.68 3.72
C PRO A 23 19.03 -6.23 2.56
N PHE A 24 19.11 -4.95 2.22
CA PHE A 24 18.43 -4.42 1.04
C PHE A 24 19.04 -4.98 -0.23
N ARG A 25 18.20 -5.54 -1.10
CA ARG A 25 18.55 -6.00 -2.44
C ARG A 25 17.56 -5.41 -3.42
N TYR A 26 18.06 -4.56 -4.31
CA TYR A 26 17.29 -4.09 -5.44
C TYR A 26 17.22 -5.17 -6.52
N GLY A 27 16.11 -5.19 -7.23
CA GLY A 27 15.83 -6.10 -8.33
C GLY A 27 15.48 -5.36 -9.61
N TRP A 28 15.06 -6.13 -10.60
CA TRP A 28 14.63 -5.62 -11.90
C TRP A 28 13.25 -6.16 -12.24
N CYS A 29 12.41 -5.34 -12.89
CA CYS A 29 11.12 -5.81 -13.38
C CYS A 29 11.29 -6.65 -14.65
N LYS A 30 11.09 -7.96 -14.54
CA LYS A 30 11.12 -8.89 -15.68
C LYS A 30 9.75 -9.17 -16.27
N THR A 31 8.70 -8.63 -15.66
CA THR A 31 7.32 -8.81 -16.12
C THR A 31 6.78 -7.62 -16.90
N ASP A 32 7.46 -6.48 -16.83
CA ASP A 32 7.24 -5.37 -17.76
C ASP A 32 7.97 -5.68 -19.07
N HIS A 33 7.35 -5.38 -20.21
CA HIS A 33 7.92 -5.59 -21.55
C HIS A 33 8.85 -4.44 -21.96
N LYS A 34 9.01 -3.43 -21.09
CA LYS A 34 9.92 -2.29 -21.28
C LYS A 34 11.30 -2.61 -20.74
N ASP A 35 12.32 -2.06 -21.41
CA ASP A 35 13.70 -2.19 -20.97
C ASP A 35 14.03 -1.40 -19.70
N GLY A 36 13.20 -0.42 -19.33
CA GLY A 36 13.27 0.40 -18.12
C GLY A 36 14.52 1.26 -17.98
N LYS A 37 15.30 1.51 -19.04
CA LYS A 37 16.59 2.21 -18.95
C LYS A 37 16.52 3.69 -19.27
N GLU A 38 15.54 4.09 -20.07
CA GLU A 38 15.48 5.43 -20.64
C GLU A 38 14.29 6.25 -20.14
N ILE A 39 14.51 7.56 -20.04
CA ILE A 39 13.44 8.51 -19.72
C ILE A 39 12.64 8.81 -20.98
N ARG A 40 11.32 8.72 -20.84
CA ARG A 40 10.39 9.13 -21.90
C ARG A 40 10.12 10.63 -21.80
N TRP A 41 10.93 11.44 -22.46
CA TRP A 41 10.86 12.91 -22.43
C TRP A 41 9.52 13.51 -22.88
N GLY A 42 8.69 12.75 -23.60
CA GLY A 42 7.31 13.16 -23.92
C GLY A 42 6.36 13.19 -22.71
N PHE A 43 6.73 12.53 -21.61
CA PHE A 43 5.92 12.37 -20.40
C PHE A 43 6.54 13.03 -19.16
N ARG A 44 7.87 13.21 -19.14
CA ARG A 44 8.61 13.81 -18.02
C ARG A 44 9.50 14.95 -18.49
N THR A 45 9.62 15.96 -17.65
CA THR A 45 10.48 17.14 -17.91
C THR A 45 11.82 17.10 -17.18
N ALA A 46 12.09 16.07 -16.37
CA ALA A 46 13.31 15.93 -15.59
C ALA A 46 13.61 14.47 -15.27
N ASP A 47 14.89 14.15 -15.10
CA ASP A 47 15.39 12.93 -14.49
C ASP A 47 15.46 13.11 -12.97
N TYR A 48 14.57 12.46 -12.21
CA TYR A 48 14.55 12.64 -10.75
C TYR A 48 15.76 12.05 -10.02
N MET A 49 16.55 11.19 -10.67
CA MET A 49 17.74 10.57 -10.07
C MET A 49 19.04 11.29 -10.48
N LYS A 50 19.01 12.13 -11.52
CA LYS A 50 20.18 12.81 -12.09
C LYS A 50 20.10 14.34 -12.04
N ASP A 51 18.95 14.92 -12.36
CA ASP A 51 18.81 16.37 -12.50
C ASP A 51 18.60 17.05 -11.14
N GLU A 52 19.33 18.13 -10.88
CA GLU A 52 19.11 18.95 -9.69
C GLU A 52 17.94 19.93 -9.89
N PRO A 53 17.15 20.25 -8.84
CA PRO A 53 17.32 19.85 -7.43
C PRO A 53 16.67 18.49 -7.08
N TYR A 54 16.12 17.76 -8.06
CA TYR A 54 15.37 16.53 -7.82
C TYR A 54 16.25 15.43 -7.25
N ALA A 55 17.44 15.21 -7.83
CA ALA A 55 18.36 14.17 -7.41
C ALA A 55 18.81 14.31 -5.95
N ALA A 56 19.18 15.51 -5.50
CA ALA A 56 19.49 15.76 -4.09
C ALA A 56 18.31 15.46 -3.17
N GLN A 57 17.11 15.81 -3.60
CA GLN A 57 15.91 15.58 -2.80
C GLN A 57 15.53 14.09 -2.75
N VAL A 58 15.63 13.35 -3.85
CA VAL A 58 15.43 11.89 -3.85
C VAL A 58 16.44 11.21 -2.93
N ARG A 59 17.74 11.58 -3.00
CA ARG A 59 18.77 11.08 -2.07
C ARG A 59 18.38 11.31 -0.61
N SER A 60 17.87 12.51 -0.29
CA SER A 60 17.41 12.86 1.05
C SER A 60 16.23 12.00 1.51
N LEU A 61 15.22 11.79 0.66
CA LEU A 61 14.04 11.00 0.98
C LEU A 61 14.37 9.50 1.13
N LEU A 62 15.19 8.93 0.25
CA LEU A 62 15.67 7.55 0.38
C LEU A 62 16.48 7.35 1.67
N LYS A 63 17.36 8.30 2.01
CA LYS A 63 18.08 8.30 3.29
C LYS A 63 17.14 8.39 4.49
N GLN A 64 16.05 9.15 4.39
CA GLN A 64 15.04 9.20 5.45
C GLN A 64 14.32 7.86 5.62
N LEU A 65 14.08 7.13 4.52
CA LEU A 65 13.57 5.77 4.55
C LEU A 65 14.60 4.74 5.06
N GLY A 66 15.88 5.12 5.17
CA GLY A 66 16.96 4.20 5.55
C GLY A 66 17.41 3.29 4.42
N LEU A 67 17.05 3.62 3.18
CA LEU A 67 17.41 2.85 2.00
C LEU A 67 18.80 3.25 1.49
N PRO A 68 19.63 2.29 1.04
CA PRO A 68 20.83 2.61 0.29
C PRO A 68 20.46 3.35 -1.00
N PHE A 69 21.35 4.16 -1.54
CA PHE A 69 21.10 4.76 -2.84
C PHE A 69 21.30 3.68 -3.94
N PRO A 70 20.36 3.51 -4.88
CA PRO A 70 20.47 2.48 -5.91
C PRO A 70 21.58 2.82 -6.90
N LYS A 71 22.18 1.79 -7.48
CA LYS A 71 23.07 1.91 -8.64
C LYS A 71 22.26 2.22 -9.91
N PRO A 72 22.86 2.79 -10.97
CA PRO A 72 22.14 3.10 -12.21
C PRO A 72 21.35 1.93 -12.79
N GLU A 73 21.92 0.72 -12.76
CA GLU A 73 21.31 -0.52 -13.25
C GLU A 73 20.20 -1.09 -12.36
N GLU A 74 19.97 -0.51 -11.18
CA GLU A 74 18.90 -0.88 -10.23
C GLU A 74 17.70 0.07 -10.32
N ILE A 75 17.77 1.08 -11.20
CA ILE A 75 16.73 2.10 -11.38
C ILE A 75 15.93 1.78 -12.63
N PHE A 76 14.65 1.44 -12.44
CA PHE A 76 13.73 1.30 -13.56
C PHE A 76 13.10 2.66 -13.89
N ARG A 77 13.40 3.19 -15.07
CA ARG A 77 12.89 4.45 -15.61
C ARG A 77 11.51 4.22 -16.23
N GLY A 78 10.46 4.45 -15.44
CA GLY A 78 9.07 4.38 -15.90
C GLY A 78 8.62 5.64 -16.67
N THR A 79 7.36 5.61 -17.13
CA THR A 79 6.79 6.68 -17.97
C THR A 79 6.73 8.02 -17.23
N ASN A 80 6.19 8.04 -16.01
CA ASN A 80 6.04 9.25 -15.18
C ASN A 80 6.85 9.19 -13.87
N HIS A 81 7.32 8.00 -13.50
CA HIS A 81 7.96 7.72 -12.22
C HIS A 81 9.17 6.82 -12.43
N ASP A 82 10.18 6.95 -11.56
CA ASP A 82 11.21 5.94 -11.42
C ASP A 82 10.75 4.90 -10.40
N LEU A 83 11.08 3.63 -10.62
CA LEU A 83 10.71 2.52 -9.79
C LEU A 83 11.96 1.81 -9.28
N LEU A 84 12.01 1.53 -7.99
CA LEU A 84 13.01 0.66 -7.38
C LEU A 84 12.30 -0.57 -6.84
N PHE A 85 12.64 -1.74 -7.35
CA PHE A 85 12.08 -3.01 -6.91
C PHE A 85 12.93 -3.53 -5.75
N LEU A 86 12.37 -3.66 -4.54
CA LEU A 86 13.11 -4.16 -3.37
C LEU A 86 12.78 -5.65 -3.19
N ASP A 87 13.54 -6.49 -3.90
CA ASP A 87 13.37 -7.94 -3.90
C ASP A 87 13.48 -8.57 -2.52
N SER A 88 14.28 -8.01 -1.60
CA SER A 88 14.37 -8.55 -0.24
C SER A 88 13.17 -8.24 0.65
N HIS A 89 12.30 -7.31 0.24
CA HIS A 89 11.23 -6.78 1.09
C HIS A 89 9.82 -6.85 0.48
N GLY A 90 9.69 -7.33 -0.77
CA GLY A 90 8.38 -7.47 -1.40
C GLY A 90 7.68 -6.14 -1.67
N VAL A 91 8.43 -5.06 -1.86
CA VAL A 91 7.88 -3.72 -2.11
C VAL A 91 8.47 -3.08 -3.36
N VAL A 92 7.75 -2.10 -3.91
CA VAL A 92 8.22 -1.23 -4.99
C VAL A 92 8.26 0.20 -4.46
N VAL A 93 9.39 0.88 -4.61
CA VAL A 93 9.51 2.30 -4.31
C VAL A 93 9.28 3.09 -5.58
N ARG A 94 8.22 3.90 -5.60
CA ARG A 94 7.85 4.79 -6.70
C ARG A 94 8.31 6.21 -6.41
N ILE A 95 9.05 6.80 -7.35
CA ILE A 95 9.71 8.10 -7.23
C ILE A 95 9.16 9.03 -8.31
N GLY A 96 8.51 10.11 -7.91
CA GLY A 96 7.98 11.10 -8.82
C GLY A 96 6.76 11.83 -8.26
N PRO A 97 6.18 12.76 -9.03
CA PRO A 97 4.99 13.49 -8.63
C PRO A 97 3.83 12.51 -8.48
N THR A 98 3.23 12.41 -7.30
CA THR A 98 2.05 11.55 -7.06
C THR A 98 1.17 12.23 -6.03
N ASN A 99 -0.10 12.48 -6.37
CA ASN A 99 -1.09 12.86 -5.36
C ASN A 99 -1.80 11.58 -4.88
N VAL A 100 -1.24 10.97 -3.84
CA VAL A 100 -1.77 9.69 -3.29
C VAL A 100 -3.19 9.85 -2.75
N GLU A 101 -3.50 11.00 -2.14
CA GLU A 101 -4.80 11.27 -1.55
C GLU A 101 -5.89 11.43 -2.63
N ASP A 102 -5.54 11.94 -3.81
CA ASP A 102 -6.43 11.96 -4.97
C ASP A 102 -6.68 10.56 -5.56
N LEU A 103 -5.71 9.63 -5.42
CA LEU A 103 -5.87 8.25 -5.88
C LEU A 103 -6.60 7.36 -4.87
N LEU A 104 -7.02 7.87 -3.71
CA LEU A 104 -7.64 7.07 -2.66
C LEU A 104 -8.97 6.45 -3.15
N ASN A 105 -8.92 5.15 -3.45
CA ASN A 105 -10.04 4.33 -3.90
C ASN A 105 -9.77 2.85 -3.52
N PRO A 106 -10.76 2.08 -3.04
CA PRO A 106 -10.56 0.67 -2.71
C PRO A 106 -10.19 -0.23 -3.90
N ALA A 107 -10.50 0.18 -5.13
CA ALA A 107 -10.13 -0.51 -6.37
C ALA A 107 -8.72 -0.17 -6.88
N ILE A 108 -8.04 0.80 -6.26
CA ILE A 108 -6.67 1.22 -6.61
C ILE A 108 -5.72 0.74 -5.51
N LEU A 109 -4.59 0.15 -5.89
CA LEU A 109 -3.54 -0.21 -4.96
C LEU A 109 -2.99 1.06 -4.29
N GLN A 110 -3.04 1.08 -2.95
CA GLN A 110 -2.59 2.21 -2.16
C GLN A 110 -1.26 1.91 -1.49
N PRO A 111 -0.32 2.87 -1.43
CA PRO A 111 1.00 2.62 -0.87
C PRO A 111 0.91 2.24 0.62
N LEU A 112 1.96 1.55 1.09
CA LEU A 112 2.21 1.34 2.52
C LEU A 112 2.46 2.68 3.22
N GLY A 113 3.11 3.60 2.52
CA GLY A 113 3.28 4.99 2.95
C GLY A 113 4.20 5.74 2.00
N TRP A 114 4.40 7.03 2.25
CA TRP A 114 5.20 7.88 1.37
C TRP A 114 5.81 9.07 2.12
N LEU A 115 6.84 9.66 1.52
CA LEU A 115 7.45 10.91 1.94
C LEU A 115 7.42 11.91 0.79
N GLU A 116 7.25 13.18 1.12
CA GLU A 116 7.16 14.29 0.16
C GLU A 116 8.29 15.29 0.38
N SER A 117 8.78 15.87 -0.70
CA SER A 117 9.67 17.03 -0.63
C SER A 117 8.94 18.25 -0.11
N LYS A 118 9.57 19.00 0.80
CA LYS A 118 9.05 20.28 1.29
C LYS A 118 9.41 21.46 0.39
N THR A 119 10.38 21.28 -0.51
CA THR A 119 11.00 22.37 -1.27
C THR A 119 11.02 22.12 -2.77
N THR A 120 10.81 20.88 -3.22
CA THR A 120 10.89 20.48 -4.63
C THR A 120 9.52 20.04 -5.11
N GLN A 121 8.99 20.76 -6.10
CA GLN A 121 7.76 20.40 -6.80
C GLN A 121 8.13 19.71 -8.12
N ALA A 122 7.32 18.76 -8.55
CA ALA A 122 7.42 18.10 -9.85
C ALA A 122 6.08 18.20 -10.59
N LYS A 123 6.13 18.26 -11.92
CA LYS A 123 4.92 18.32 -12.77
C LYS A 123 4.22 16.98 -12.76
N LEU A 124 3.02 16.94 -12.20
CA LEU A 124 2.12 15.78 -12.23
C LEU A 124 1.40 15.70 -13.58
N THR A 125 0.90 16.85 -14.04
CA THR A 125 0.28 17.03 -15.37
C THR A 125 0.79 18.31 -16.01
N ARG A 126 0.28 18.68 -17.19
CA ARG A 126 0.61 19.98 -17.83
C ARG A 126 0.27 21.18 -16.94
N SER A 127 -0.78 21.09 -16.12
CA SER A 127 -1.30 22.19 -15.30
C SER A 127 -1.16 21.97 -13.80
N ILE A 128 -0.82 20.76 -13.35
CA ILE A 128 -0.75 20.40 -11.94
C ILE A 128 0.69 20.08 -11.56
N THR A 129 1.17 20.75 -10.51
CA THR A 129 2.41 20.41 -9.81
C THR A 129 2.09 19.84 -8.44
N THR A 130 2.95 18.96 -7.96
CA THR A 130 2.82 18.35 -6.64
C THR A 130 4.21 18.14 -6.06
N PRO A 131 4.38 18.05 -4.72
CA PRO A 131 5.66 17.68 -4.15
C PRO A 131 6.27 16.43 -4.80
N LEU A 132 7.57 16.47 -5.04
CA LEU A 132 8.30 15.26 -5.40
C LEU A 132 8.09 14.21 -4.30
N THR A 133 7.55 13.06 -4.68
CA THR A 133 7.10 12.02 -3.75
C THR A 133 7.94 10.75 -3.90
N VAL A 134 8.27 10.11 -2.78
CA VAL A 134 8.83 8.76 -2.72
C VAL A 134 7.85 7.89 -1.93
N ALA A 135 7.16 7.00 -2.62
CA ALA A 135 6.10 6.15 -2.07
C ALA A 135 6.51 4.68 -2.09
N VAL A 136 6.18 3.94 -1.03
CA VAL A 136 6.45 2.50 -0.89
C VAL A 136 5.16 1.75 -1.15
N TYR A 137 5.08 1.00 -2.26
CA TYR A 137 3.94 0.19 -2.63
C TYR A 137 4.16 -1.28 -2.26
N PRO A 138 3.12 -1.99 -1.78
CA PRO A 138 3.21 -3.42 -1.57
C PRO A 138 3.26 -4.16 -2.91
N GLY A 139 4.08 -5.19 -3.02
CA GLY A 139 3.95 -6.14 -4.12
C GLY A 139 2.77 -7.07 -3.91
N ILE A 140 1.95 -7.27 -4.95
CA ILE A 140 0.77 -8.14 -4.90
C ILE A 140 0.80 -9.21 -6.01
N GLU A 141 -0.13 -10.15 -6.01
CA GLU A 141 -0.27 -11.17 -7.07
C GLU A 141 -0.62 -10.50 -8.42
N GLN A 142 -0.08 -10.98 -9.54
CA GLN A 142 -0.39 -10.45 -10.88
C GLN A 142 -1.68 -11.02 -11.45
N PHE A 143 -2.50 -10.19 -12.09
CA PHE A 143 -3.79 -10.59 -12.65
C PHE A 143 -3.67 -11.56 -13.83
N ARG A 144 -2.62 -11.45 -14.64
CA ARG A 144 -2.33 -12.35 -15.79
C ARG A 144 -2.31 -13.85 -15.45
N ARG A 145 -2.36 -14.20 -14.18
CA ARG A 145 -2.45 -15.58 -13.70
C ARG A 145 -3.83 -15.81 -13.13
N SER A 146 -4.48 -16.90 -13.54
CA SER A 146 -5.67 -17.37 -12.84
C SER A 146 -5.32 -17.55 -11.36
N PRO A 147 -6.05 -16.89 -10.45
CA PRO A 147 -5.79 -17.02 -9.04
C PRO A 147 -6.11 -18.46 -8.66
N THR A 148 -5.09 -19.22 -8.32
CA THR A 148 -5.20 -20.65 -8.05
C THR A 148 -4.57 -21.01 -6.72
N ILE A 149 -5.07 -22.09 -6.12
CA ILE A 149 -4.52 -22.76 -4.95
C ILE A 149 -4.40 -24.24 -5.30
N ARG A 150 -3.17 -24.77 -5.31
CA ARG A 150 -2.93 -26.19 -5.60
C ARG A 150 -3.58 -26.68 -6.91
N GLY A 151 -3.67 -25.81 -7.92
CA GLY A 151 -4.28 -26.11 -9.22
C GLY A 151 -5.78 -25.82 -9.33
N GLU A 152 -6.46 -25.45 -8.24
CA GLU A 152 -7.88 -25.08 -8.25
C GLU A 152 -8.05 -23.56 -8.36
N THR A 153 -8.93 -23.09 -9.25
CA THR A 153 -9.26 -21.67 -9.40
C THR A 153 -10.09 -21.20 -8.21
N ILE A 154 -9.67 -20.12 -7.56
CA ILE A 154 -10.48 -19.48 -6.50
C ILE A 154 -11.41 -18.42 -7.08
N PRO A 155 -12.55 -18.13 -6.41
CA PRO A 155 -13.43 -17.03 -6.80
C PRO A 155 -12.66 -15.72 -6.89
N SER A 156 -12.91 -14.95 -7.95
CA SER A 156 -12.29 -13.65 -8.14
C SER A 156 -13.28 -12.65 -8.69
N THR A 157 -13.07 -11.37 -8.39
CA THR A 157 -13.90 -10.29 -8.94
C THR A 157 -13.66 -10.09 -10.44
N GLY A 158 -12.49 -10.46 -10.98
CA GLY A 158 -12.19 -10.33 -12.41
C GLY A 158 -11.95 -8.90 -12.90
N ILE A 159 -11.40 -8.75 -14.10
CA ILE A 159 -10.98 -7.43 -14.63
C ILE A 159 -12.15 -6.53 -15.02
N ASN A 160 -13.23 -7.09 -15.56
CA ASN A 160 -14.43 -6.32 -15.89
C ASN A 160 -15.08 -5.69 -14.64
N ASP A 161 -15.05 -6.40 -13.52
CA ASP A 161 -15.53 -5.86 -12.25
C ASP A 161 -14.61 -4.75 -11.72
N LEU A 162 -13.29 -4.84 -11.92
CA LEU A 162 -12.36 -3.74 -11.63
C LEU A 162 -12.67 -2.50 -12.47
N TYR A 163 -12.89 -2.67 -13.77
CA TYR A 163 -13.30 -1.59 -14.67
C TYR A 163 -14.60 -0.93 -14.20
N ASN A 164 -15.61 -1.75 -13.88
CA ASN A 164 -16.91 -1.29 -13.41
C ASN A 164 -16.79 -0.57 -12.07
N ALA A 165 -16.00 -1.09 -11.14
CA ALA A 165 -15.77 -0.48 -9.83
C ALA A 165 -15.17 0.93 -9.96
N LEU A 166 -14.12 1.09 -10.78
CA LEU A 166 -13.48 2.39 -11.01
C LEU A 166 -14.42 3.39 -11.70
N SER A 167 -15.18 2.92 -12.69
CA SER A 167 -16.15 3.73 -13.41
C SER A 167 -17.30 4.17 -12.49
N ALA A 168 -17.83 3.26 -11.66
CA ALA A 168 -18.91 3.52 -10.70
C ALA A 168 -18.50 4.46 -9.56
N THR A 169 -17.21 4.62 -9.31
CA THR A 169 -16.67 5.57 -8.34
C THR A 169 -16.22 6.89 -8.96
N GLY A 170 -16.33 7.07 -10.29
CA GLY A 170 -15.99 8.33 -10.95
C GLY A 170 -14.52 8.51 -11.30
N GLN A 171 -13.73 7.42 -11.35
CA GLN A 171 -12.39 7.40 -11.93
C GLN A 171 -12.43 6.95 -13.39
N LYS A 172 -11.46 7.37 -14.19
CA LYS A 172 -11.26 6.72 -15.51
C LYS A 172 -10.58 5.37 -15.31
N ALA A 173 -10.98 4.42 -16.16
CA ALA A 173 -10.55 3.03 -16.10
C ALA A 173 -9.75 2.61 -17.35
N ILE A 174 -9.17 3.56 -18.10
CA ILE A 174 -8.45 3.27 -19.35
C ILE A 174 -7.20 2.40 -19.14
N ASP A 175 -6.57 2.48 -17.96
CA ASP A 175 -5.39 1.69 -17.60
C ASP A 175 -5.73 0.33 -16.99
N VAL A 176 -7.01 -0.05 -16.95
CA VAL A 176 -7.43 -1.37 -16.47
C VAL A 176 -7.15 -2.40 -17.55
N VAL A 177 -5.96 -3.01 -17.44
CA VAL A 177 -5.51 -4.13 -18.28
C VAL A 177 -4.84 -5.19 -17.40
N ASP A 178 -4.75 -6.42 -17.90
CA ASP A 178 -4.20 -7.55 -17.15
C ASP A 178 -2.78 -7.28 -16.60
N ASP A 179 -1.97 -6.51 -17.33
CA ASP A 179 -0.58 -6.14 -17.00
C ASP A 179 -0.49 -5.12 -15.86
N ASN A 180 -1.52 -4.29 -15.71
CA ASN A 180 -1.58 -3.23 -14.71
C ASN A 180 -2.57 -3.56 -13.58
N SER A 181 -2.98 -4.83 -13.50
CA SER A 181 -3.93 -5.31 -12.51
C SER A 181 -3.32 -6.43 -11.69
N GLY A 182 -3.77 -6.56 -10.45
CA GLY A 182 -3.34 -7.62 -9.56
C GLY A 182 -4.42 -8.05 -8.58
N TYR A 183 -4.14 -9.08 -7.80
CA TYR A 183 -5.04 -9.62 -6.81
C TYR A 183 -4.54 -9.40 -5.39
N ILE A 184 -5.46 -9.04 -4.50
CA ILE A 184 -5.28 -9.14 -3.05
C ILE A 184 -6.28 -10.17 -2.55
N ARG A 185 -5.79 -11.16 -1.80
CA ARG A 185 -6.64 -12.24 -1.29
C ARG A 185 -7.21 -11.89 0.07
N VAL A 186 -8.52 -12.09 0.23
CA VAL A 186 -9.26 -11.82 1.48
C VAL A 186 -10.19 -12.99 1.80
N LEU A 187 -10.74 -12.99 3.02
CA LEU A 187 -11.82 -13.89 3.39
C LEU A 187 -13.16 -13.18 3.27
N ASP A 188 -14.16 -13.88 2.73
CA ASP A 188 -15.56 -13.45 2.75
C ASP A 188 -16.22 -13.71 4.12
N GLU A 189 -17.50 -13.37 4.21
CA GLU A 189 -18.32 -13.55 5.41
C GLU A 189 -18.45 -15.02 5.85
N GLN A 190 -18.27 -15.97 4.92
CA GLN A 190 -18.28 -17.42 5.15
C GLN A 190 -16.86 -18.00 5.33
N ASN A 191 -15.84 -17.16 5.49
CA ASN A 191 -14.43 -17.54 5.57
C ASN A 191 -13.90 -18.26 4.32
N ARG A 192 -14.47 -18.00 3.15
CA ARG A 192 -13.95 -18.47 1.86
C ARG A 192 -12.98 -17.45 1.30
N GLU A 193 -11.90 -17.95 0.69
CA GLU A 193 -10.89 -17.11 0.05
C GLU A 193 -11.43 -16.52 -1.26
N ILE A 194 -11.32 -15.20 -1.41
CA ILE A 194 -11.66 -14.47 -2.62
C ILE A 194 -10.44 -13.66 -3.08
N ALA A 195 -10.12 -13.75 -4.37
CA ALA A 195 -9.11 -12.91 -5.02
C ALA A 195 -9.75 -11.60 -5.53
N VAL A 196 -9.39 -10.49 -4.89
CA VAL A 196 -9.94 -9.18 -5.21
C VAL A 196 -9.03 -8.44 -6.17
N SER A 197 -9.51 -8.15 -7.36
CA SER A 197 -8.79 -7.41 -8.40
C SER A 197 -8.65 -5.93 -8.03
N VAL A 198 -7.43 -5.40 -8.13
CA VAL A 198 -7.09 -3.99 -7.91
C VAL A 198 -6.14 -3.48 -9.00
N LEU A 199 -6.19 -2.18 -9.29
CA LEU A 199 -5.29 -1.49 -10.21
C LEU A 199 -3.92 -1.25 -9.54
N LEU A 200 -2.82 -1.64 -10.18
CA LEU A 200 -1.46 -1.63 -9.61
C LEU A 200 -0.77 -0.26 -9.72
N ASP A 201 -0.47 0.15 -10.94
CA ASP A 201 0.27 1.36 -11.27
C ASP A 201 -0.71 2.41 -11.78
N SER A 202 -1.45 2.99 -10.84
CA SER A 202 -2.36 4.10 -11.12
C SER A 202 -1.60 5.41 -11.34
N ASP A 203 -2.16 6.31 -12.13
CA ASP A 203 -1.58 7.62 -12.40
C ASP A 203 -2.65 8.69 -12.28
N ASN A 204 -2.35 9.81 -11.61
CA ASN A 204 -3.34 10.88 -11.38
C ASN A 204 -3.90 11.47 -12.69
N SER A 205 -3.18 11.41 -13.81
CA SER A 205 -3.66 11.91 -15.10
C SER A 205 -4.79 11.05 -15.67
N PHE A 206 -4.77 9.75 -15.34
CA PHE A 206 -5.71 8.77 -15.86
C PHE A 206 -6.74 8.37 -14.80
N ASN A 207 -6.32 8.05 -13.59
CA ASN A 207 -7.17 7.56 -12.51
C ASN A 207 -7.43 8.61 -11.42
N GLY A 208 -7.00 9.86 -11.65
CA GLY A 208 -7.40 10.99 -10.82
C GLY A 208 -8.91 11.15 -10.80
N SER A 209 -9.39 11.85 -9.79
CA SER A 209 -10.82 11.77 -9.46
C SER A 209 -11.65 12.81 -10.16
N SER A 210 -12.92 12.49 -10.37
CA SER A 210 -13.92 13.50 -10.66
C SER A 210 -13.94 14.57 -9.56
N GLU A 211 -14.39 15.77 -9.91
CA GLU A 211 -14.50 16.90 -8.98
C GLU A 211 -15.36 16.55 -7.76
N GLU A 212 -16.51 15.91 -7.98
CA GLU A 212 -17.42 15.45 -6.93
C GLU A 212 -16.73 14.48 -5.96
N LEU A 213 -16.01 13.48 -6.50
CA LEU A 213 -15.31 12.51 -5.67
C LEU A 213 -14.14 13.15 -4.91
N ALA A 214 -13.42 14.07 -5.55
CA ALA A 214 -12.34 14.82 -4.92
C ALA A 214 -12.84 15.64 -3.73
N GLN A 215 -14.01 16.28 -3.85
CA GLN A 215 -14.66 16.97 -2.74
C GLN A 215 -15.04 16.00 -1.61
N LYS A 216 -15.77 14.92 -1.93
CA LYS A 216 -16.21 13.91 -0.95
C LYS A 216 -15.03 13.34 -0.17
N ARG A 217 -13.91 13.07 -0.84
CA ARG A 217 -12.69 12.60 -0.18
C ARG A 217 -12.01 13.65 0.68
N THR A 218 -11.93 14.89 0.21
CA THR A 218 -11.33 15.98 0.99
C THR A 218 -12.07 16.17 2.31
N GLU A 219 -13.41 16.15 2.26
CA GLU A 219 -14.26 16.18 3.45
C GLU A 219 -14.03 14.96 4.36
N ALA A 220 -13.96 13.76 3.77
CA ALA A 220 -13.71 12.51 4.50
C ALA A 220 -12.32 12.49 5.17
N LEU A 221 -11.27 12.94 4.48
CA LEU A 221 -9.90 13.06 5.01
C LEU A 221 -9.85 14.06 6.17
N SER A 222 -10.47 15.22 6.01
CA SER A 222 -10.57 16.23 7.07
C SER A 222 -11.30 15.70 8.31
N ALA A 223 -12.43 15.00 8.11
CA ALA A 223 -13.16 14.36 9.20
C ALA A 223 -12.37 13.24 9.88
N ALA A 224 -11.60 12.46 9.11
CA ALA A 224 -10.77 11.37 9.62
C ALA A 224 -9.54 11.90 10.40
N ALA A 225 -8.90 12.97 9.94
CA ALA A 225 -7.77 13.62 10.61
C ALA A 225 -8.15 14.19 11.99
N LYS A 226 -9.40 14.62 12.17
CA LYS A 226 -9.93 15.02 13.49
C LYS A 226 -10.04 13.85 14.48
N ARG A 227 -10.07 12.60 13.99
CA ARG A 227 -10.29 11.38 14.80
C ARG A 227 -9.01 10.60 15.08
N SER A 228 -8.04 10.65 14.18
CA SER A 228 -6.76 9.97 14.36
C SER A 228 -5.60 10.82 13.89
N ALA A 229 -4.52 10.82 14.67
CA ALA A 229 -3.24 11.40 14.29
C ALA A 229 -2.37 10.44 13.46
N ASN A 230 -2.75 9.15 13.34
CA ASN A 230 -2.01 8.19 12.53
C ASN A 230 -2.53 8.21 11.09
N LYS A 231 -1.67 8.51 10.12
CA LYS A 231 -2.07 8.68 8.71
C LYS A 231 -2.62 7.39 8.08
N ALA A 232 -2.20 6.19 8.52
CA ALA A 232 -2.82 4.93 8.05
C ALA A 232 -4.31 4.87 8.41
N ASP A 233 -4.65 5.26 9.65
CA ASP A 233 -6.02 5.28 10.14
C ASP A 233 -6.84 6.36 9.46
N VAL A 234 -6.23 7.52 9.19
CA VAL A 234 -6.88 8.61 8.45
C VAL A 234 -7.30 8.12 7.07
N LEU A 235 -6.41 7.46 6.33
CA LEU A 235 -6.71 6.92 5.00
C LEU A 235 -7.82 5.86 5.06
N LEU A 236 -7.77 4.94 6.04
CA LEU A 236 -8.81 3.92 6.21
C LEU A 236 -10.18 4.53 6.53
N LEU A 237 -10.24 5.45 7.47
CA LEU A 237 -11.47 6.15 7.84
C LEU A 237 -12.03 6.96 6.67
N ALA A 238 -11.15 7.68 5.96
CA ALA A 238 -11.53 8.50 4.82
C ALA A 238 -12.07 7.64 3.68
N LEU A 239 -11.40 6.53 3.34
CA LEU A 239 -11.87 5.58 2.33
C LEU A 239 -13.24 5.00 2.71
N ARG A 240 -13.38 4.49 3.94
CA ARG A 240 -14.67 3.93 4.40
C ARG A 240 -15.79 4.97 4.40
N LYS A 241 -15.49 6.25 4.66
CA LYS A 241 -16.48 7.33 4.62
C LYS A 241 -16.81 7.76 3.19
N ALA A 242 -15.82 7.87 2.31
CA ALA A 242 -15.99 8.29 0.92
C ALA A 242 -16.76 7.26 0.07
N PHE A 243 -16.73 5.98 0.46
CA PHE A 243 -17.38 4.87 -0.26
C PHE A 243 -18.41 4.13 0.62
N GLU A 244 -19.00 4.80 1.61
CA GLU A 244 -19.97 4.17 2.53
C GLU A 244 -21.30 3.79 1.86
N ASP A 245 -21.62 4.45 0.75
CA ASP A 245 -22.80 4.29 -0.10
C ASP A 245 -22.60 3.23 -1.21
N LYS A 246 -21.46 2.54 -1.23
CA LYS A 246 -21.07 1.55 -2.24
C LYS A 246 -20.84 0.16 -1.61
N PRO A 247 -21.91 -0.56 -1.22
CA PRO A 247 -21.79 -1.86 -0.56
C PRO A 247 -21.15 -2.94 -1.44
N ASP A 248 -21.28 -2.80 -2.76
CA ASP A 248 -20.64 -3.62 -3.79
C ASP A 248 -19.10 -3.58 -3.73
N LEU A 249 -18.51 -2.54 -3.13
CA LEU A 249 -17.06 -2.42 -2.95
C LEU A 249 -16.55 -3.09 -1.66
N ARG A 250 -17.39 -3.86 -0.95
CA ARG A 250 -17.05 -4.44 0.35
C ARG A 250 -15.75 -5.24 0.34
N TYR A 251 -15.58 -6.15 -0.62
CA TYR A 251 -14.35 -6.97 -0.71
C TYR A 251 -13.12 -6.13 -1.04
N ARG A 252 -13.27 -5.04 -1.81
CA ARG A 252 -12.17 -4.11 -2.08
C ARG A 252 -11.79 -3.28 -0.85
N GLN A 253 -12.75 -2.94 0.00
CA GLN A 253 -12.45 -2.33 1.29
C GLN A 253 -11.65 -3.30 2.19
N LEU A 254 -11.99 -4.59 2.20
CA LEU A 254 -11.20 -5.62 2.89
C LEU A 254 -9.79 -5.77 2.29
N ALA A 255 -9.67 -5.75 0.97
CA ALA A 255 -8.37 -5.80 0.29
C ALA A 255 -7.49 -4.59 0.64
N PHE A 256 -8.08 -3.40 0.73
CA PHE A 256 -7.39 -2.23 1.25
C PHE A 256 -6.94 -2.45 2.71
N GLU A 257 -7.76 -3.09 3.54
CA GLU A 257 -7.44 -3.38 4.95
C GLU A 257 -6.28 -4.38 5.13
N ALA A 258 -6.08 -5.29 4.19
CA ALA A 258 -5.05 -6.34 4.27
C ALA A 258 -3.63 -5.79 4.55
N HIS A 259 -3.32 -4.58 4.05
CA HIS A 259 -2.03 -3.93 4.24
C HIS A 259 -1.98 -2.93 5.41
N GLN A 260 -3.06 -2.74 6.16
CA GLN A 260 -3.13 -1.79 7.28
C GLN A 260 -2.08 -2.02 8.37
N PRO A 261 -1.75 -3.27 8.77
CA PRO A 261 -0.66 -3.53 9.69
C PRO A 261 0.67 -2.88 9.26
N LEU A 262 1.05 -3.06 8.00
CA LEU A 262 2.28 -2.49 7.43
C LEU A 262 2.19 -0.96 7.27
N ARG A 263 1.03 -0.42 6.87
CA ARG A 263 0.82 1.05 6.79
C ARG A 263 1.04 1.73 8.14
N ARG A 264 0.54 1.11 9.22
CA ARG A 264 0.71 1.65 10.57
C ARG A 264 2.17 1.64 11.01
N LEU A 265 2.89 0.56 10.72
CA LEU A 265 4.33 0.48 10.98
C LEU A 265 5.08 1.57 10.20
N PHE A 266 4.76 1.78 8.92
CA PHE A 266 5.36 2.85 8.13
C PHE A 266 5.17 4.21 8.80
N TRP A 267 3.93 4.58 9.13
CA TRP A 267 3.64 5.91 9.69
C TRP A 267 4.14 6.07 11.14
N ALA A 268 4.33 4.98 11.88
CA ALA A 268 5.04 5.00 13.15
C ALA A 268 6.54 5.26 12.97
N ALA A 269 7.16 4.68 11.94
CA ALA A 269 8.59 4.75 11.66
C ALA A 269 9.04 6.06 10.96
N PHE A 270 8.23 6.56 10.04
CA PHE A 270 8.58 7.64 9.13
C PHE A 270 7.63 8.84 9.18
N GLY A 271 6.51 8.74 9.92
CA GLY A 271 5.65 9.89 10.18
C GLY A 271 6.38 10.98 10.95
N SER A 272 5.86 12.21 10.90
CA SER A 272 6.44 13.38 11.57
C SER A 272 6.72 13.07 13.05
N PRO A 273 7.99 12.95 13.46
CA PRO A 273 8.32 12.51 14.80
C PRO A 273 7.94 13.60 15.80
N LYS A 274 7.22 13.23 16.86
CA LYS A 274 6.91 14.17 17.95
C LYS A 274 8.21 14.49 18.69
N PRO A 275 8.51 15.76 19.01
CA PRO A 275 9.65 16.08 19.86
C PRO A 275 9.47 15.38 21.21
N GLU A 276 10.51 14.70 21.69
CA GLU A 276 10.54 14.26 23.08
C GLU A 276 10.44 15.47 24.00
N THR A 277 9.75 15.31 25.13
CA THR A 277 9.64 16.35 26.17
C THR A 277 11.05 16.87 26.53
N GLY A 278 11.26 18.18 26.34
CA GLY A 278 12.54 18.85 26.61
C GLY A 278 13.50 18.95 25.41
N ARG A 279 13.17 18.41 24.22
CA ARG A 279 14.00 18.55 23.01
C ARG A 279 13.33 19.42 21.95
N LYS A 280 14.09 20.37 21.38
CA LYS A 280 13.64 21.23 20.26
C LYS A 280 13.54 20.50 18.91
N ARG A 281 14.18 19.33 18.77
CA ARG A 281 14.18 18.53 17.54
C ARG A 281 13.90 17.07 17.85
N ALA A 282 12.93 16.50 17.14
CA ALA A 282 12.60 15.09 17.24
C ALA A 282 13.67 14.25 16.52
N ARG A 283 14.12 13.15 17.14
CA ARG A 283 15.07 12.23 16.53
C ARG A 283 14.32 11.13 15.77
N PRO A 284 14.84 10.67 14.61
CA PRO A 284 14.36 9.46 13.96
C PRO A 284 14.38 8.25 14.91
N ASP A 285 13.26 7.54 15.00
CA ASP A 285 13.17 6.26 15.72
C ASP A 285 13.77 5.14 14.86
N ARG A 286 15.04 4.84 15.08
CA ARG A 286 15.76 3.78 14.34
C ARG A 286 15.14 2.40 14.53
N ALA A 287 14.60 2.11 15.71
CA ALA A 287 14.00 0.82 16.01
C ALA A 287 12.67 0.64 15.26
N ALA A 288 11.82 1.67 15.24
CA ALA A 288 10.59 1.64 14.45
C ALA A 288 10.86 1.48 12.95
N ARG A 289 11.91 2.12 12.42
CA ARG A 289 12.33 1.98 11.02
C ARG A 289 12.80 0.56 10.69
N ALA A 290 13.66 -0.01 11.53
CA ALA A 290 14.08 -1.39 11.38
C ALA A 290 12.88 -2.35 11.43
N ALA A 291 11.97 -2.14 12.39
CA ALA A 291 10.76 -2.96 12.53
C ALA A 291 9.86 -2.93 11.30
N PHE A 292 9.67 -1.78 10.64
CA PHE A 292 8.91 -1.71 9.39
C PHE A 292 9.54 -2.56 8.28
N TRP A 293 10.86 -2.42 8.08
CA TRP A 293 11.56 -3.16 7.03
C TRP A 293 11.61 -4.66 7.32
N GLU A 294 11.92 -5.07 8.55
CA GLU A 294 11.87 -6.47 8.95
C GLU A 294 10.46 -7.07 8.83
N ALA A 295 9.40 -6.30 9.12
CA ALA A 295 8.04 -6.76 8.89
C ALA A 295 7.77 -7.01 7.40
N CYS A 296 8.22 -6.11 6.50
CA CYS A 296 8.07 -6.30 5.06
C CYS A 296 8.83 -7.54 4.56
N ALA A 297 10.10 -7.69 4.97
CA ALA A 297 10.91 -8.87 4.64
C ALA A 297 10.27 -10.17 5.15
N ARG A 298 9.80 -10.18 6.40
CA ARG A 298 9.17 -11.34 7.04
C ARG A 298 7.91 -11.81 6.31
N VAL A 299 7.10 -10.89 5.80
CA VAL A 299 5.84 -11.25 5.12
C VAL A 299 5.99 -11.47 3.62
N THR A 300 7.21 -11.31 3.07
CA THR A 300 7.48 -11.52 1.65
C THR A 300 7.36 -12.99 1.29
N ASN A 301 6.36 -13.35 0.49
CA ASN A 301 5.92 -14.72 0.16
C ASN A 301 5.70 -15.64 1.37
N ASN A 302 5.51 -15.04 2.55
CA ASN A 302 5.39 -15.75 3.81
C ASN A 302 4.25 -15.14 4.62
N PRO A 303 2.99 -15.52 4.34
CA PRO A 303 1.84 -14.85 4.92
C PRO A 303 1.76 -14.99 6.43
N GLN A 304 1.31 -13.92 7.09
CA GLN A 304 1.11 -13.85 8.54
C GLN A 304 -0.31 -13.40 8.86
N SER A 305 -0.90 -13.97 9.92
CA SER A 305 -2.12 -13.43 10.52
C SER A 305 -1.74 -12.42 11.60
N VAL A 306 -2.33 -11.23 11.58
CA VAL A 306 -1.94 -10.12 12.47
C VAL A 306 -3.17 -9.48 13.11
N MET A 307 -3.14 -9.34 14.44
CA MET A 307 -4.14 -8.54 15.17
C MET A 307 -3.79 -7.06 15.09
N VAL A 308 -4.76 -6.24 14.69
CA VAL A 308 -4.58 -4.80 14.55
C VAL A 308 -5.86 -4.05 14.97
N PRO A 309 -5.74 -2.97 15.79
CA PRO A 309 -6.93 -2.26 16.26
C PRO A 309 -7.51 -1.33 15.19
N LEU A 310 -8.44 -1.76 14.36
CA LEU A 310 -9.03 -0.96 13.26
C LEU A 310 -10.27 -0.17 13.69
N TRP A 311 -10.54 0.92 12.97
CA TRP A 311 -11.74 1.74 13.19
C TRP A 311 -12.90 1.24 12.36
N HIS A 312 -13.96 0.75 13.01
CA HIS A 312 -15.17 0.25 12.37
C HIS A 312 -16.35 1.18 12.54
N ALA A 313 -17.09 1.39 11.46
CA ALA A 313 -18.40 2.00 11.54
C ALA A 313 -19.39 1.00 12.14
N THR A 314 -20.20 1.48 13.07
CA THR A 314 -21.27 0.73 13.72
C THR A 314 -22.46 1.67 13.87
N THR A 315 -23.64 1.12 14.17
CA THR A 315 -24.84 1.91 14.42
C THR A 315 -25.16 1.86 15.91
N ASP A 316 -25.33 3.02 16.54
CA ASP A 316 -25.75 3.09 17.94
C ASP A 316 -27.24 2.73 18.11
N LYS A 317 -27.69 2.60 19.37
CA LYS A 317 -29.09 2.28 19.70
C LYS A 317 -30.11 3.29 19.16
N LYS A 318 -29.67 4.47 18.69
CA LYS A 318 -30.51 5.53 18.13
C LYS A 318 -30.40 5.60 16.59
N GLY A 319 -29.82 4.59 15.94
CA GLY A 319 -29.66 4.56 14.49
C GLY A 319 -28.52 5.44 13.96
N ARG A 320 -27.70 6.03 14.84
CA ARG A 320 -26.62 6.95 14.41
C ARG A 320 -25.33 6.18 14.14
N LYS A 321 -24.66 6.54 13.05
CA LYS A 321 -23.34 5.99 12.70
C LYS A 321 -22.29 6.45 13.70
N VAL A 322 -21.72 5.51 14.44
CA VAL A 322 -20.62 5.73 15.39
C VAL A 322 -19.42 4.88 14.97
N PHE A 323 -18.21 5.44 15.11
CA PHE A 323 -16.99 4.71 14.79
C PHE A 323 -16.34 4.26 16.08
N GLN A 324 -16.01 2.97 16.14
CA GLN A 324 -15.36 2.36 17.29
C GLN A 324 -14.06 1.69 16.85
N ARG A 325 -13.04 1.77 17.70
CA ARG A 325 -11.79 1.06 17.47
C ARG A 325 -11.90 -0.34 18.08
N LYS A 326 -11.72 -1.39 17.26
CA LYS A 326 -11.80 -2.79 17.68
C LYS A 326 -10.57 -3.56 17.21
N GLU A 327 -10.05 -4.45 18.04
CA GLU A 327 -9.05 -5.43 17.62
C GLU A 327 -9.64 -6.28 16.49
N THR A 328 -8.93 -6.33 15.36
CA THR A 328 -9.36 -7.02 14.15
C THR A 328 -8.24 -7.91 13.67
N CYS A 329 -8.55 -9.17 13.35
CA CYS A 329 -7.60 -10.06 12.73
C CYS A 329 -7.53 -9.78 11.23
N ILE A 330 -6.33 -9.49 10.71
CA ILE A 330 -6.04 -9.57 9.28
C ILE A 330 -5.45 -10.96 9.03
N PRO A 331 -6.15 -11.85 8.33
CA PRO A 331 -5.78 -13.26 8.25
C PRO A 331 -4.54 -13.50 7.38
N HIS A 332 -4.27 -12.59 6.43
CA HIS A 332 -3.31 -12.81 5.35
C HIS A 332 -2.53 -11.52 5.01
N VAL A 333 -1.64 -11.11 5.91
CA VAL A 333 -0.65 -10.06 5.62
C VAL A 333 0.51 -10.69 4.88
N VAL A 334 0.70 -10.32 3.62
CA VAL A 334 1.70 -10.91 2.72
C VAL A 334 2.09 -9.89 1.66
N LEU A 335 3.36 -9.95 1.25
CA LEU A 335 3.89 -9.18 0.13
C LEU A 335 4.43 -10.15 -0.92
N TYR A 336 4.19 -9.89 -2.19
CA TYR A 336 4.66 -10.73 -3.29
C TYR A 336 5.73 -10.02 -4.11
N ARG A 337 6.42 -10.77 -4.95
CA ARG A 337 7.50 -10.26 -5.82
C ARG A 337 7.29 -10.68 -7.27
N PRO A 338 6.11 -10.43 -7.86
CA PRO A 338 5.79 -11.00 -9.16
C PRO A 338 6.76 -10.55 -10.27
N TRP A 339 7.42 -9.41 -10.09
CA TRP A 339 8.36 -8.82 -11.04
C TRP A 339 9.68 -9.59 -11.19
N THR A 340 10.06 -10.47 -10.26
CA THR A 340 11.33 -11.21 -10.32
C THR A 340 11.36 -12.27 -11.43
N GLY A 341 10.18 -12.67 -11.90
CA GLY A 341 9.97 -13.75 -12.87
C GLY A 341 10.18 -15.17 -12.31
N ALA A 342 10.55 -15.32 -11.03
CA ALA A 342 10.81 -16.63 -10.43
C ALA A 342 9.51 -17.39 -10.13
N GLU A 343 9.51 -18.71 -10.34
CA GLU A 343 8.34 -19.58 -10.08
C GLU A 343 7.89 -19.57 -8.62
N ALA A 344 8.83 -19.54 -7.69
CA ALA A 344 8.52 -19.44 -6.26
C ALA A 344 7.82 -18.12 -5.91
N ASP A 345 8.14 -17.03 -6.60
CA ASP A 345 7.49 -15.71 -6.42
C ASP A 345 6.13 -15.60 -7.12
N ARG A 346 5.77 -16.65 -7.88
CA ARG A 346 4.47 -16.81 -8.53
C ARG A 346 3.57 -17.78 -7.76
N THR A 347 4.10 -18.50 -6.78
CA THR A 347 3.33 -19.43 -5.95
C THR A 347 2.71 -18.66 -4.81
N VAL A 348 1.37 -18.65 -4.75
CA VAL A 348 0.64 -17.91 -3.75
C VAL A 348 0.08 -18.86 -2.69
N PRO A 349 0.52 -18.76 -1.42
CA PRO A 349 0.00 -19.63 -0.37
C PRO A 349 -1.48 -19.32 -0.07
N PRO A 350 -2.29 -20.33 0.27
CA PRO A 350 -3.68 -20.14 0.68
C PRO A 350 -3.79 -19.45 2.04
N ILE A 351 -4.93 -18.80 2.29
CA ILE A 351 -5.28 -18.30 3.62
C ILE A 351 -5.58 -19.49 4.53
N LYS A 352 -4.70 -19.78 5.49
CA LYS A 352 -4.88 -20.89 6.43
C LYS A 352 -5.87 -20.52 7.53
N VAL A 353 -7.11 -20.99 7.41
CA VAL A 353 -8.16 -20.82 8.42
C VAL A 353 -8.09 -21.91 9.49
N ASP A 354 -7.09 -21.80 10.36
CA ASP A 354 -6.93 -22.71 11.51
C ASP A 354 -7.88 -22.36 12.69
N ALA A 355 -7.87 -23.17 13.75
CA ALA A 355 -8.74 -22.96 14.91
C ALA A 355 -8.48 -21.63 15.64
N ALA A 356 -7.23 -21.16 15.67
CA ALA A 356 -6.87 -19.90 16.31
C ALA A 356 -7.40 -18.71 15.48
N LEU A 357 -7.28 -18.79 14.15
CA LEU A 357 -7.80 -17.79 13.24
C LEU A 357 -9.34 -17.76 13.27
N LYS A 358 -10.01 -18.93 13.27
CA LYS A 358 -11.47 -19.00 13.44
C LYS A 358 -11.93 -18.32 14.73
N LYS A 359 -11.23 -18.57 15.84
CA LYS A 359 -11.52 -17.91 17.13
C LYS A 359 -11.32 -16.40 17.05
N ALA A 360 -10.29 -15.93 16.35
CA ALA A 360 -9.98 -14.51 16.20
C ALA A 360 -10.94 -13.77 15.26
N LEU A 361 -11.45 -14.45 14.21
CA LEU A 361 -12.43 -13.90 13.28
C LEU A 361 -13.84 -13.83 13.90
N GLY A 362 -14.14 -14.69 14.87
CA GLY A 362 -15.47 -14.80 15.47
C GLY A 362 -16.40 -15.73 14.68
N PRO A 363 -17.66 -15.92 15.11
CA PRO A 363 -18.63 -16.73 14.37
C PRO A 363 -18.89 -16.13 12.98
N ALA A 364 -18.92 -17.00 11.95
CA ALA A 364 -19.43 -16.62 10.63
C ALA A 364 -20.91 -16.19 10.79
N VAL A 365 -21.28 -15.07 10.17
CA VAL A 365 -22.63 -14.50 10.24
C VAL A 365 -23.57 -15.23 9.29
#